data_AF-A0A094ZWJ8-F1
#
_entry.id   AF-A0A094ZWJ8-F1
#
_cell.length_a   1.000
_cell.length_b   1.000
_cell.length_c   1.000
_cell.angle_alpha   90.00
_cell.angle_beta   90.00
_cell.angle_gamma   90.00
#
_symmetry.space_group_name_H-M   'P 1'
#
loop_
_entity.id
_entity.type
_entity.pdbx_description
1 polymer ?
#
loop_
_entity_poly.entity_id
_entity_poly.type
_entity_poly.pdbx_seq_one_letter_code
_entity_poly.pdbx_strand_id
1 'polypeptide(L)'
;MNILSVVYNAQILSNRSPSVDRPKVQKSSNGLTGIGNTVVDIQINGALLANAKTDQLIKWNPIYENFNSIEYIQLSITIRRLIKKLVKLAIPSGSDDGDFGKVILSKVNIPITESQVFGGVTAALSVRFLYPNAQKLNIDSIMDHLKSDYVRNSEISSLKIIQLKVN
;
A
#
# COMPACT_ATOMS: atom_id res chain seq x y z
N MET A 1 -2.68 26.66 -5.91
CA MET A 1 -1.70 26.97 -4.85
C MET A 1 -1.41 25.66 -4.12
N ASN A 2 -0.16 25.20 -4.14
CA ASN A 2 0.29 23.89 -3.67
C ASN A 2 0.05 23.72 -2.17
N ILE A 3 -0.55 22.59 -1.76
CA ILE A 3 -0.47 22.11 -0.38
C ILE A 3 0.25 20.77 -0.40
N LEU A 4 1.56 20.85 -0.11
CA LEU A 4 2.36 19.72 0.34
C LEU A 4 1.73 19.16 1.63
N SER A 5 1.52 17.85 1.68
CA SER A 5 1.51 17.13 2.95
C SER A 5 2.45 15.94 2.83
N VAL A 6 3.67 16.14 3.32
CA VAL A 6 4.65 15.10 3.59
C VAL A 6 4.35 14.59 5.00
N VAL A 7 4.11 13.29 5.17
CA VAL A 7 4.23 12.62 6.46
C VAL A 7 5.03 11.34 6.23
N TYR A 8 6.34 11.44 6.48
CA TYR A 8 7.21 10.30 6.73
C TYR A 8 7.16 10.02 8.23
N ASN A 9 6.80 8.81 8.64
CA ASN A 9 7.18 8.27 9.94
C ASN A 9 7.77 6.87 9.73
N ALA A 10 8.99 6.86 9.20
CA ALA A 10 9.83 5.68 9.22
C ALA A 10 10.60 5.67 10.55
N GLN A 11 10.13 4.90 11.54
CA GLN A 11 11.02 4.41 12.59
C GLN A 11 11.57 3.06 12.14
N ILE A 12 12.63 3.10 11.33
CA ILE A 12 13.44 1.94 11.02
C ILE A 12 14.32 1.68 12.25
N LEU A 13 13.91 0.75 13.11
CA LEU A 13 14.80 0.14 14.10
C LEU A 13 15.76 -0.82 13.38
N SER A 14 16.76 -0.26 12.68
CA SER A 14 17.89 -1.04 12.18
C SER A 14 18.99 -1.02 13.22
N ASN A 15 19.07 -2.07 14.04
CA ASN A 15 20.28 -2.36 14.79
C ASN A 15 21.37 -2.81 13.81
N ARG A 16 22.19 -1.87 13.30
CA ARG A 16 23.65 -2.00 13.10
C ARG A 16 24.28 -0.77 12.43
N SER A 17 25.38 -0.33 13.03
CA SER A 17 26.23 0.83 12.76
C SER A 17 26.77 0.97 11.32
N PRO A 18 27.18 2.19 10.90
CA PRO A 18 27.64 2.46 9.55
C PRO A 18 29.11 2.06 9.38
N SER A 19 29.42 1.36 8.29
CA SER A 19 30.78 1.32 7.77
C SER A 19 30.74 1.42 6.26
N VAL A 20 31.21 2.56 5.79
CA VAL A 20 31.63 2.83 4.43
C VAL A 20 32.81 1.90 4.13
N ASP A 21 32.61 0.90 3.28
CA ASP A 21 33.61 0.45 2.31
C ASP A 21 32.98 -0.58 1.36
N ARG A 22 33.25 -0.43 0.06
CA ARG A 22 32.75 -1.33 -0.99
C ARG A 22 33.20 -2.77 -0.71
N PRO A 23 32.34 -3.81 -0.71
CA PRO A 23 32.84 -5.17 -0.64
C PRO A 23 32.93 -5.79 -2.04
N LYS A 24 34.18 -6.10 -2.38
CA LYS A 24 34.60 -7.14 -3.34
C LYS A 24 33.81 -8.43 -3.11
N VAL A 25 33.54 -9.13 -4.22
CA VAL A 25 33.01 -10.49 -4.24
C VAL A 25 33.90 -11.40 -3.38
N GLN A 26 33.45 -11.72 -2.17
CA GLN A 26 34.04 -12.75 -1.33
C GLN A 26 33.14 -13.99 -1.43
N LYS A 27 33.63 -15.02 -2.12
CA LYS A 27 33.07 -16.36 -2.02
C LYS A 27 33.41 -16.89 -0.62
N SER A 28 32.46 -16.77 0.31
CA SER A 28 32.53 -17.40 1.62
C SER A 28 32.09 -18.86 1.49
N SER A 29 33.05 -19.77 1.46
CA SER A 29 32.86 -21.17 1.83
C SER A 29 32.64 -21.25 3.34
N ASN A 30 31.41 -21.57 3.77
CA ASN A 30 31.11 -22.42 4.92
C ASN A 30 29.59 -22.59 5.02
N GLY A 31 29.15 -23.84 5.09
CA GLY A 31 27.76 -24.24 5.03
C GLY A 31 26.92 -23.65 6.16
N LEU A 32 26.01 -22.77 5.77
CA LEU A 32 24.69 -22.61 6.35
C LEU A 32 23.75 -22.41 5.15
N THR A 33 23.15 -23.49 4.67
CA THR A 33 21.96 -23.45 3.80
C THR A 33 20.78 -22.97 4.63
N GLY A 34 20.85 -21.73 5.11
CA GLY A 34 19.68 -21.01 5.56
C GLY A 34 18.91 -20.64 4.32
N ILE A 35 17.93 -21.46 3.94
CA ILE A 35 16.83 -21.06 3.07
C ILE A 35 16.06 -19.99 3.87
N GLY A 36 16.61 -18.79 3.92
CA GLY A 36 16.04 -17.68 4.67
C GLY A 36 14.87 -17.12 3.87
N ASN A 37 13.73 -16.93 4.53
CA ASN A 37 12.62 -16.24 3.91
C ASN A 37 12.78 -14.74 4.11
N THR A 38 12.57 -13.94 3.07
CA THR A 38 12.38 -12.48 3.21
C THR A 38 10.88 -12.20 3.30
N VAL A 39 10.46 -11.46 4.33
CA VAL A 39 9.07 -11.02 4.47
C VAL A 39 9.00 -9.53 4.15
N VAL A 40 8.03 -9.16 3.31
CA VAL A 40 7.70 -7.75 3.05
C VAL A 40 6.28 -7.51 3.53
N ASP A 41 6.15 -6.74 4.60
CA ASP A 41 4.87 -6.26 5.11
C ASP A 41 4.66 -4.82 4.64
N ILE A 42 3.59 -4.57 3.89
CA ILE A 42 3.17 -3.25 3.42
C ILE A 42 1.90 -2.87 4.17
N GLN A 43 1.93 -1.75 4.87
CA GLN A 43 0.75 -1.26 5.57
C GLN A 43 0.13 -0.08 4.84
N ILE A 44 -1.03 -0.29 4.22
CA ILE A 44 -1.82 0.78 3.63
C ILE A 44 -2.70 1.35 4.73
N ASN A 45 -2.32 2.52 5.22
CA ASN A 45 -2.98 3.21 6.34
C ASN A 45 -4.12 4.11 5.88
N GLY A 46 -4.19 4.42 4.59
CA GLY A 46 -5.28 5.18 4.01
C GLY A 46 -5.17 5.27 2.50
N ALA A 47 -6.17 4.73 1.82
CA ALA A 47 -6.39 4.87 0.39
C ALA A 47 -7.69 5.67 0.20
N LEU A 48 -7.58 6.92 -0.25
CA LEU A 48 -8.75 7.75 -0.56
C LEU A 48 -9.31 7.35 -1.92
N LEU A 49 -10.62 7.09 -1.97
CA LEU A 49 -11.28 6.48 -3.11
C LEU A 49 -12.08 7.49 -3.92
N ALA A 50 -11.99 7.38 -5.24
CA ALA A 50 -12.83 8.09 -6.20
C ALA A 50 -13.41 7.13 -7.24
N ASN A 51 -14.50 7.53 -7.88
CA ASN A 51 -14.99 6.88 -9.08
C ASN A 51 -14.01 7.13 -10.23
N ALA A 52 -13.54 6.06 -10.88
CA ALA A 52 -12.52 6.17 -11.92
C ALA A 52 -13.01 6.85 -13.20
N LYS A 53 -14.33 6.85 -13.46
CA LYS A 53 -14.93 7.46 -14.66
C LYS A 53 -15.25 8.94 -14.48
N THR A 54 -15.67 9.33 -13.28
CA THR A 54 -16.12 10.71 -13.00
C THR A 54 -15.12 11.51 -12.17
N ASP A 55 -14.05 10.87 -11.69
CA ASP A 55 -13.11 11.38 -10.68
C ASP A 55 -13.78 11.92 -9.40
N GLN A 56 -15.07 11.62 -9.18
CA GLN A 56 -15.80 12.04 -7.99
C GLN A 56 -15.44 11.14 -6.80
N LEU A 57 -15.15 11.78 -5.67
CA LEU A 57 -14.89 11.07 -4.41
C LEU A 57 -16.05 10.15 -4.04
N ILE A 58 -15.72 8.96 -3.55
CA ILE A 58 -16.73 8.07 -2.98
C ILE A 58 -17.21 8.69 -1.68
N LYS A 59 -18.51 9.03 -1.64
CA LYS A 59 -19.16 9.59 -0.45
C LYS A 59 -19.27 8.52 0.64
N TRP A 60 -18.98 8.91 1.87
CA TRP A 60 -19.23 8.08 3.04
C TRP A 60 -20.73 7.78 3.16
N ASN A 61 -21.04 6.49 3.30
CA ASN A 61 -22.37 6.01 3.63
C ASN A 61 -22.31 5.31 5.00
N PRO A 62 -23.14 5.68 5.99
CA PRO A 62 -23.18 5.02 7.30
C PRO A 62 -23.38 3.50 7.23
N ILE A 63 -23.93 2.96 6.13
CA ILE A 63 -24.02 1.50 5.92
C ILE A 63 -22.66 0.79 6.03
N TYR A 64 -21.57 1.50 5.74
CA TYR A 64 -20.21 0.98 5.86
C TYR A 64 -19.75 0.79 7.32
N GLU A 65 -20.51 1.25 8.32
CA GLU A 65 -20.27 0.93 9.74
C GLU A 65 -20.64 -0.53 10.03
N ASN A 66 -21.54 -1.12 9.23
CA ASN A 66 -21.86 -2.54 9.29
C ASN A 66 -20.98 -3.35 8.33
N PHE A 67 -19.97 -4.03 8.88
CA PHE A 67 -19.04 -4.86 8.12
C PHE A 67 -19.68 -6.08 7.43
N ASN A 68 -20.92 -6.44 7.80
CA ASN A 68 -21.70 -7.51 7.18
C ASN A 68 -22.67 -7.00 6.10
N SER A 69 -22.78 -5.69 5.89
CA SER A 69 -23.61 -5.14 4.81
C SER A 69 -23.06 -5.54 3.45
N ILE A 70 -23.97 -5.72 2.49
CA ILE A 70 -23.62 -6.09 1.12
C ILE A 70 -22.72 -4.99 0.51
N GLU A 71 -23.01 -3.74 0.81
CA GLU A 71 -22.29 -2.56 0.34
C GLU A 71 -20.86 -2.52 0.88
N TYR A 72 -20.65 -2.79 2.18
CA TYR A 72 -19.32 -2.90 2.76
C TYR A 72 -18.53 -4.03 2.10
N ILE A 73 -19.14 -5.21 1.95
CA ILE A 73 -18.49 -6.40 1.40
C ILE A 73 -18.09 -6.15 -0.06
N GLN A 74 -19.00 -5.64 -0.89
CA GLN A 74 -18.73 -5.34 -2.29
C GLN A 74 -17.63 -4.29 -2.47
N LEU A 75 -17.67 -3.22 -1.67
CA LEU A 75 -16.65 -2.17 -1.71
C LEU A 75 -15.29 -2.72 -1.26
N SER A 76 -15.26 -3.49 -0.18
CA SER A 76 -14.05 -4.15 0.32
C SER A 76 -13.42 -5.12 -0.68
N ILE A 77 -14.22 -5.94 -1.36
CA ILE A 77 -13.75 -6.83 -2.44
C ILE A 77 -13.13 -6.02 -3.57
N THR A 78 -13.79 -4.94 -3.97
CA THR A 78 -13.30 -4.06 -5.06
C THR A 78 -11.99 -3.39 -4.69
N ILE A 79 -11.87 -2.87 -3.47
CA ILE A 79 -10.64 -2.27 -2.94
C ILE A 79 -9.52 -3.31 -2.88
N ARG A 80 -9.78 -4.51 -2.35
CA ARG A 80 -8.78 -5.58 -2.28
C ARG A 80 -8.25 -5.95 -3.67
N ARG A 81 -9.13 -6.05 -4.67
CA ARG A 81 -8.72 -6.31 -6.06
C ARG A 81 -7.85 -5.18 -6.63
N LEU A 82 -8.23 -3.93 -6.39
CA LEU A 82 -7.48 -2.76 -6.83
C LEU A 82 -6.09 -2.73 -6.21
N ILE A 83 -6.00 -2.90 -4.89
CA ILE A 83 -4.74 -2.92 -4.16
C ILE A 83 -3.88 -4.12 -4.56
N LYS A 84 -4.47 -5.30 -4.74
CA LYS A 84 -3.73 -6.48 -5.22
C LYS A 84 -3.06 -6.20 -6.56
N LYS A 85 -3.79 -5.60 -7.51
CA LYS A 85 -3.21 -5.26 -8.81
C LYS A 85 -2.11 -4.21 -8.68
N LEU A 86 -2.34 -3.15 -7.89
CA LEU A 86 -1.36 -2.10 -7.66
C LEU A 86 -0.07 -2.64 -7.04
N VAL A 87 -0.18 -3.41 -5.97
CA VAL A 87 0.98 -3.94 -5.27
C VAL A 87 1.74 -4.98 -6.11
N LYS A 88 1.04 -5.77 -6.93
CA LYS A 88 1.68 -6.70 -7.87
C LYS A 88 2.55 -6.02 -8.94
N LEU A 89 2.28 -4.75 -9.28
CA LEU A 89 3.13 -3.98 -10.20
C LEU A 89 4.43 -3.53 -9.52
N ALA A 90 4.37 -3.25 -8.22
CA ALA A 90 5.51 -2.75 -7.45
C ALA A 90 6.40 -3.86 -6.87
N ILE A 91 5.83 -5.03 -6.59
CA ILE A 91 6.52 -6.14 -5.93
C ILE A 91 7.36 -6.95 -6.94
N PRO A 92 8.67 -7.14 -6.69
CA PRO A 92 9.51 -8.00 -7.53
C PRO A 92 8.99 -9.43 -7.60
N SER A 93 9.18 -10.08 -8.74
CA SER A 93 8.84 -11.50 -8.94
C SER A 93 9.53 -12.41 -7.93
N GLY A 94 8.91 -13.55 -7.61
CA GLY A 94 9.48 -14.57 -6.71
C GLY A 94 8.86 -14.60 -5.32
N SER A 95 7.81 -13.82 -5.07
CA SER A 95 6.99 -13.92 -3.87
C SER A 95 5.87 -14.97 -3.99
N ASP A 96 5.23 -15.29 -2.87
CA ASP A 96 4.05 -16.14 -2.73
C ASP A 96 2.73 -15.49 -3.18
N ASP A 97 2.78 -14.50 -4.07
CA ASP A 97 1.63 -13.71 -4.52
C ASP A 97 0.94 -12.83 -3.45
N GLY A 98 1.39 -12.94 -2.19
CA GLY A 98 1.00 -12.15 -1.04
C GLY A 98 -0.35 -12.47 -0.43
N ASP A 99 -0.41 -12.38 0.90
CA ASP A 99 -1.65 -12.38 1.68
C ASP A 99 -2.14 -10.95 1.92
N PHE A 100 -3.46 -10.76 1.91
CA PHE A 100 -4.10 -9.47 2.04
C PHE A 100 -5.06 -9.49 3.23
N GLY A 101 -4.80 -8.59 4.17
CA GLY A 101 -5.61 -8.42 5.36
C GLY A 101 -7.02 -7.91 5.07
N LYS A 102 -7.80 -7.82 6.14
CA LYS A 102 -9.16 -7.25 6.09
C LYS A 102 -9.09 -5.77 5.69
N VAL A 103 -9.95 -5.38 4.75
CA VAL A 103 -10.18 -3.96 4.43
C VAL A 103 -10.98 -3.33 5.55
N ILE A 104 -10.50 -2.19 6.05
CA ILE A 104 -11.17 -1.34 7.03
C ILE A 104 -11.57 -0.05 6.31
N LEU A 105 -12.87 0.25 6.29
CA LEU A 105 -13.38 1.50 5.74
C LEU A 105 -13.53 2.53 6.84
N SER A 106 -13.22 3.79 6.56
CA SER A 106 -13.41 4.89 7.50
C SER A 106 -13.84 6.16 6.79
N LYS A 107 -14.60 6.99 7.51
CA LYS A 107 -14.95 8.33 7.05
C LYS A 107 -13.73 9.23 7.16
N VAL A 108 -13.43 9.96 6.10
CA VAL A 108 -12.47 11.07 6.13
C VAL A 108 -13.16 12.37 5.75
N ASN A 109 -12.89 13.42 6.51
CA ASN A 109 -13.43 14.75 6.27
C ASN A 109 -12.46 15.50 5.34
N ILE A 110 -12.94 15.84 4.14
CA ILE A 110 -12.16 16.51 3.10
C ILE A 110 -12.67 17.94 2.99
N PRO A 111 -11.86 18.95 3.36
CA PRO A 111 -12.26 20.34 3.21
C PRO A 111 -12.35 20.68 1.71
N ILE A 112 -13.52 21.13 1.26
CA ILE A 112 -13.72 21.69 -0.09
C ILE A 112 -13.55 23.21 -0.05
N THR A 113 -14.10 23.84 0.99
CA THR A 113 -13.93 25.26 1.31
C THR A 113 -13.76 25.42 2.82
N GLU A 114 -13.53 26.64 3.30
CA GLU A 114 -13.42 26.94 4.74
C GLU A 114 -14.65 26.50 5.56
N SER A 115 -15.83 26.43 4.93
CA SER A 115 -17.10 26.07 5.58
C SER A 115 -17.70 24.75 5.08
N GLN A 116 -17.17 24.16 4.01
CA GLN A 116 -17.72 22.95 3.42
C GLN A 116 -16.75 21.77 3.55
N VAL A 117 -17.24 20.70 4.16
CA VAL A 117 -16.51 19.45 4.33
C VAL A 117 -17.28 18.33 3.64
N PHE A 118 -16.59 17.57 2.79
CA PHE A 118 -17.09 16.36 2.18
C PHE A 118 -16.66 15.14 2.99
N GLY A 119 -17.61 14.28 3.34
CA GLY A 119 -17.32 12.98 3.95
C GLY A 119 -16.95 11.97 2.87
N GLY A 120 -15.66 11.69 2.70
CA GLY A 120 -15.15 10.67 1.77
C GLY A 120 -14.91 9.33 2.45
N VAL A 121 -14.71 8.29 1.64
CA VAL A 121 -14.28 6.96 2.08
C VAL A 121 -12.77 6.83 1.96
N THR A 122 -12.11 6.50 3.07
CA THR A 122 -10.74 5.98 3.06
C THR A 122 -10.72 4.50 3.43
N ALA A 123 -9.79 3.76 2.87
CA ALA A 123 -9.60 2.34 3.14
C ALA A 123 -8.21 2.04 3.69
N ALA A 124 -8.12 1.16 4.68
CA ALA A 124 -6.87 0.65 5.23
C ALA A 124 -6.83 -0.89 5.12
N LEU A 125 -5.65 -1.44 4.86
CA LEU A 125 -5.38 -2.88 4.84
C LEU A 125 -3.88 -3.16 4.94
N SER A 126 -3.51 -4.34 5.44
CA SER A 126 -2.14 -4.86 5.37
C SER A 126 -2.00 -5.81 4.18
N VAL A 127 -0.79 -5.85 3.62
CA VAL A 127 -0.41 -6.83 2.60
C VAL A 127 0.94 -7.43 2.99
N ARG A 128 1.07 -8.75 2.95
CA ARG A 128 2.27 -9.48 3.34
C ARG A 128 2.74 -10.35 2.19
N PHE A 129 4.00 -10.24 1.81
CA PHE A 129 4.65 -11.10 0.82
C PHE A 129 5.74 -11.93 1.46
N LEU A 130 5.78 -13.22 1.11
CA LEU A 130 6.85 -14.13 1.48
C LEU A 130 7.71 -14.43 0.27
N TYR A 131 9.01 -14.20 0.39
CA TYR A 131 10.01 -14.64 -0.56
C TYR A 131 10.71 -15.87 0.02
N PRO A 132 10.52 -17.07 -0.55
CA PRO A 132 11.07 -18.32 -0.02
C PRO A 132 12.60 -18.41 -0.14
N ASN A 133 13.20 -17.53 -0.94
CA ASN A 133 14.65 -17.40 -1.05
C ASN A 133 15.07 -16.02 -0.54
N ALA A 134 16.16 -15.95 0.21
CA ALA A 134 16.69 -14.72 0.81
C ALA A 134 17.19 -13.75 -0.29
N GLN A 135 16.25 -13.06 -0.93
CA GLN A 135 16.51 -12.02 -1.90
C GLN A 135 16.72 -10.71 -1.15
N LYS A 136 17.78 -9.97 -1.50
CA LYS A 136 17.90 -8.57 -1.12
C LYS A 136 16.86 -7.79 -1.92
N LEU A 137 15.84 -7.29 -1.23
CA LEU A 137 14.81 -6.45 -1.83
C LEU A 137 15.15 -4.98 -1.61
N ASN A 138 14.94 -4.17 -2.64
CA ASN A 138 15.06 -2.72 -2.54
C ASN A 138 13.70 -2.15 -2.15
N ILE A 139 13.51 -1.88 -0.85
CA ILE A 139 12.24 -1.38 -0.31
C ILE A 139 11.91 0.01 -0.85
N ASP A 140 12.91 0.87 -1.06
CA ASP A 140 12.70 2.21 -1.63
C ASP A 140 12.13 2.11 -3.05
N SER A 141 12.67 1.19 -3.87
CA SER A 141 12.14 0.93 -5.21
C SER A 141 10.70 0.42 -5.20
N ILE A 142 10.34 -0.44 -4.24
CA ILE A 142 8.95 -0.91 -4.09
C ILE A 142 8.04 0.26 -3.74
N MET A 143 8.46 1.12 -2.81
CA MET A 143 7.68 2.27 -2.37
C MET A 143 7.51 3.31 -3.50
N ASP A 144 8.55 3.56 -4.29
CA ASP A 144 8.51 4.47 -5.43
C ASP A 144 7.61 3.95 -6.55
N HIS A 145 7.64 2.65 -6.84
CA HIS A 145 6.71 2.03 -7.79
C HIS A 145 5.27 2.13 -7.31
N LEU A 146 4.99 1.81 -6.03
CA LEU A 146 3.65 1.97 -5.45
C LEU A 146 3.15 3.41 -5.62
N LYS A 147 4.00 4.41 -5.37
CA LYS A 147 3.66 5.83 -5.51
C LYS A 147 3.41 6.25 -6.95
N SER A 148 4.26 5.84 -7.88
CA SER A 148 4.12 6.14 -9.31
C SER A 148 2.86 5.51 -9.91
N ASP A 149 2.58 4.26 -9.53
CA ASP A 149 1.54 3.46 -10.18
C ASP A 149 0.13 3.80 -9.69
N TYR A 150 -0.05 4.30 -8.45
CA TYR A 150 -1.39 4.74 -8.01
C TYR A 150 -1.84 6.00 -8.74
N VAL A 151 -0.91 6.91 -9.06
CA VAL A 151 -1.21 8.16 -9.81
C VAL A 151 -1.69 7.86 -11.22
N ARG A 152 -1.24 6.74 -11.81
CA ARG A 152 -1.55 6.32 -13.19
C ARG A 152 -2.74 5.36 -13.30
N ASN A 153 -3.36 4.96 -12.18
CA ASN A 153 -4.31 3.85 -12.16
C ASN A 153 -5.79 4.27 -12.38
N SER A 154 -6.11 4.82 -13.56
CA SER A 154 -7.50 5.12 -13.97
C SER A 154 -8.16 4.01 -14.79
N GLU A 155 -7.42 3.00 -15.26
CA GLU A 155 -7.90 2.08 -16.30
C GLU A 155 -8.45 0.73 -15.79
N ILE A 156 -8.34 0.45 -14.48
CA ILE A 156 -8.33 -0.94 -14.01
C ILE A 156 -9.55 -1.33 -13.15
N SER A 157 -10.38 -0.37 -12.75
CA SER A 157 -11.55 -0.56 -11.87
C SER A 157 -12.52 0.63 -12.01
N SER A 158 -13.78 0.48 -11.61
CA SER A 158 -14.69 1.62 -11.42
C SER A 158 -14.27 2.52 -10.26
N LEU A 159 -13.30 2.09 -9.45
CA LEU A 159 -12.67 2.82 -8.36
C LEU A 159 -11.21 3.15 -8.69
N LYS A 160 -10.78 4.35 -8.31
CA LYS A 160 -9.42 4.86 -8.38
C LYS A 160 -8.96 5.29 -6.99
N ILE A 161 -7.68 5.10 -6.70
CA ILE A 161 -7.04 5.63 -5.48
C ILE A 161 -6.42 6.97 -5.84
N ILE A 162 -6.85 8.04 -5.19
CA ILE A 162 -6.34 9.39 -5.47
C ILE A 162 -5.29 9.84 -4.45
N GLN A 163 -5.25 9.20 -3.29
CA GLN A 163 -4.23 9.39 -2.28
C GLN A 163 -3.95 8.06 -1.59
N LEU A 164 -2.67 7.69 -1.48
CA LEU A 164 -2.22 6.46 -0.84
C LEU A 164 -1.23 6.82 0.27
N LYS A 165 -1.50 6.34 1.49
CA LYS A 165 -0.58 6.43 2.64
C LYS A 165 -0.09 5.01 2.96
N VAL A 166 1.22 4.80 2.83
CA VAL A 166 1.88 3.50 3.06
C VAL A 166 2.97 3.68 4.10
N ASN A 167 3.07 2.74 5.04
CA ASN A 167 4.18 2.59 5.97
C ASN A 167 4.86 1.23 5.80
#